data_AF-A0A154M738-F1
#
_entry.id   AF-A0A154M738-F1
#
_cell.length_a   1.000
_cell.length_b   1.000
_cell.length_c   1.000
_cell.angle_alpha   90.00
_cell.angle_beta   90.00
_cell.angle_gamma   90.00
#
_symmetry.space_group_name_H-M   'P 1'
#
loop_
_entity.id
_entity.type
_entity.pdbx_description
1 polymer ?
#
loop_
_entity_poly.entity_id
_entity_poly.type
_entity_poly.pdbx_seq_one_letter_code
_entity_poly.pdbx_strand_id
1 'polypeptide(L)'
;MSVEEIFAFHTQEVGPVRFVEPFGGWVVTRYSEVDRVLTDHAVFSSDELRHSTQPTPHSSNPLLRSPQAMDPPRHHALRRIVSQVFTPRAVASLEQSITARVRALLASAGATFDLIGELAYPLSIHTIAGLLGVRPSRWPDFVRWAEAITSFFGTFTADEARQAAFHRALTELGDYFRAEFERPSGIIATLMATDLTEDELIDFCALLLINGHETTKTLLVNAMLCLATRPKPADVRLAVEEVLRYLPPTGGTDRFVPSPPRSAVGNCTQVSESSR
;
A
#
# COMPACT_ATOMS: atom_id res chain seq x y z
N MET A 1 -11.85 -2.17 -10.11
CA MET A 1 -11.78 -2.67 -11.49
C MET A 1 -11.39 -4.14 -11.43
N SER A 2 -12.18 -5.06 -11.98
CA SER A 2 -11.83 -6.48 -12.06
C SER A 2 -10.71 -6.71 -13.08
N VAL A 3 -10.05 -7.87 -13.02
CA VAL A 3 -9.04 -8.26 -14.03
C VAL A 3 -9.64 -8.29 -15.44
N GLU A 4 -10.90 -8.72 -15.56
CA GLU A 4 -11.65 -8.74 -16.83
C GLU A 4 -11.92 -7.33 -17.35
N GLU A 5 -12.24 -6.38 -16.47
CA GLU A 5 -12.41 -4.96 -16.83
C GLU A 5 -11.08 -4.34 -17.28
N ILE A 6 -9.95 -4.71 -16.67
CA ILE A 6 -8.60 -4.29 -17.10
C ILE A 6 -8.26 -4.89 -18.47
N PHE A 7 -8.59 -6.16 -18.73
CA PHE A 7 -8.38 -6.76 -20.04
C PHE A 7 -9.30 -6.15 -21.11
N ALA A 8 -10.56 -5.88 -20.78
CA ALA A 8 -11.50 -5.20 -21.67
C ALA A 8 -11.04 -3.76 -21.98
N PHE A 9 -10.43 -3.07 -21.02
CA PHE A 9 -9.77 -1.79 -21.25
C PHE A 9 -8.66 -1.91 -22.31
N HIS A 10 -7.87 -2.98 -22.24
CA HIS A 10 -6.70 -3.20 -23.11
C HIS A 10 -7.05 -3.51 -24.57
N THR A 11 -8.23 -4.06 -24.83
CA THR A 11 -8.64 -4.53 -26.16
C THR A 11 -9.44 -3.49 -26.95
N GLN A 12 -9.68 -2.31 -26.40
CA GLN A 12 -10.40 -1.22 -27.08
C GLN A 12 -9.48 -0.44 -28.06
N GLU A 13 -10.06 0.06 -29.16
CA GLU A 13 -9.34 0.76 -30.25
C GLU A 13 -8.53 1.99 -29.81
N VAL A 14 -8.85 2.58 -28.65
CA VAL A 14 -8.30 3.87 -28.18
C VAL A 14 -6.89 3.75 -27.58
N GLY A 15 -6.35 2.53 -27.45
CA GLY A 15 -4.97 2.28 -27.04
C GLY A 15 -4.73 2.21 -25.52
N PRO A 16 -3.47 1.99 -25.08
CA PRO A 16 -3.14 1.58 -23.71
C PRO A 16 -3.04 2.72 -22.68
N VAL A 17 -3.14 3.97 -23.13
CA VAL A 17 -3.10 5.18 -22.31
C VAL A 17 -4.32 6.03 -22.68
N ARG A 18 -5.20 6.29 -21.71
CA ARG A 18 -6.38 7.12 -21.95
C ARG A 18 -6.77 7.90 -20.71
N PHE A 19 -7.36 9.07 -20.95
CA PHE A 19 -8.04 9.80 -19.91
C PHE A 19 -9.33 9.07 -19.55
N VAL A 20 -9.64 8.97 -18.26
CA VAL A 20 -10.86 8.36 -17.75
C VAL A 20 -11.58 9.39 -16.90
N GLU A 21 -12.62 10.00 -17.45
CA GLU A 21 -13.32 11.15 -16.86
C GLU A 21 -13.84 10.88 -15.45
N PRO A 22 -14.46 9.72 -15.13
CA PRO A 22 -14.89 9.42 -13.76
C PRO A 22 -13.74 9.37 -12.74
N PHE A 23 -12.53 9.02 -13.18
CA PHE A 23 -11.33 9.04 -12.34
C PHE A 23 -10.63 10.42 -12.36
N GLY A 24 -10.96 11.28 -13.31
CA GLY A 24 -10.31 12.58 -13.49
C GLY A 24 -8.81 12.47 -13.74
N GLY A 25 -8.36 11.40 -14.38
CA GLY A 25 -6.95 11.06 -14.55
C GLY A 25 -6.69 10.16 -15.75
N TRP A 26 -5.40 9.99 -16.07
CA TRP A 26 -4.94 9.09 -17.13
C TRP A 26 -4.71 7.69 -16.58
N VAL A 27 -5.29 6.69 -17.22
CA VAL A 27 -5.05 5.27 -16.89
C VAL A 27 -4.12 4.66 -17.94
N VAL A 28 -3.06 4.02 -17.44
CA VAL A 28 -1.98 3.40 -18.23
C VAL A 28 -1.98 1.90 -17.93
N THR A 29 -2.08 1.06 -18.97
CA THR A 29 -2.26 -0.39 -18.79
C THR A 29 -1.23 -1.27 -19.49
N ARG A 30 -0.47 -0.74 -20.45
CA ARG A 30 0.57 -1.52 -21.14
C ARG A 30 1.85 -1.55 -20.33
N TYR A 31 2.41 -2.74 -20.17
CA TYR A 31 3.61 -2.98 -19.36
C TYR A 31 4.72 -1.96 -19.59
N SER A 32 5.10 -1.70 -20.85
CA SER A 32 6.19 -0.75 -21.18
C SER A 32 5.89 0.69 -20.74
N GLU A 33 4.63 1.12 -20.83
CA GLU A 33 4.21 2.46 -20.40
C GLU A 33 4.08 2.54 -18.88
N VAL A 34 3.56 1.49 -18.24
CA VAL A 34 3.51 1.39 -16.78
C VAL A 34 4.93 1.44 -16.21
N ASP A 35 5.85 0.63 -16.75
CA ASP A 35 7.25 0.61 -16.32
C ASP A 35 7.91 1.99 -16.43
N ARG A 36 7.71 2.69 -17.56
CA ARG A 36 8.19 4.06 -17.75
C ARG A 36 7.62 5.02 -16.71
N VAL A 37 6.31 5.00 -16.48
CA VAL A 37 5.62 5.85 -15.50
C VAL A 37 6.10 5.58 -14.07
N LEU A 38 6.37 4.32 -13.73
CA LEU A 38 6.82 3.95 -12.38
C LEU A 38 8.31 4.22 -12.13
N THR A 39 9.13 4.30 -13.17
CA THR A 39 10.60 4.43 -13.05
C THR A 39 11.11 5.85 -13.31
N ASP A 40 10.45 6.64 -14.17
CA ASP A 40 10.83 8.02 -14.48
C ASP A 40 10.21 9.02 -13.48
N HIS A 41 10.71 8.97 -12.24
CA HIS A 41 10.25 9.82 -11.14
C HIS A 41 10.54 11.33 -11.34
N ALA A 42 11.36 11.70 -12.33
CA ALA A 42 11.59 13.10 -12.69
C ALA A 42 10.38 13.70 -13.43
N VAL A 43 9.63 12.86 -14.14
CA VAL A 43 8.41 13.23 -14.87
C VAL A 43 7.15 12.82 -14.11
N PHE A 44 7.19 11.69 -13.40
CA PHE A 44 6.04 11.07 -12.74
C PHE A 44 6.30 10.94 -11.23
N SER A 45 5.86 11.95 -10.49
CA SER A 45 6.02 12.04 -9.05
C SER A 45 5.10 11.09 -8.28
N SER A 46 5.56 10.62 -7.13
CA SER A 46 4.72 9.95 -6.12
C SER A 46 4.14 10.91 -5.07
N ASP A 47 4.53 12.19 -5.06
CA ASP A 47 4.12 13.20 -4.09
C ASP A 47 2.73 13.77 -4.43
N GLU A 48 1.71 13.03 -4.02
CA GLU A 48 0.30 13.39 -4.19
C GLU A 48 -0.02 14.75 -3.58
N LEU A 49 0.43 14.99 -2.33
CA LEU A 49 0.12 16.21 -1.60
C LEU A 49 0.61 17.47 -2.33
N ARG A 50 1.72 17.34 -3.06
CA ARG A 50 2.30 18.44 -3.83
C ARG A 50 1.75 18.58 -5.24
N HIS A 51 1.42 17.47 -5.89
CA HIS A 51 1.19 17.45 -7.35
C HIS A 51 -0.22 17.04 -7.79
N SER A 52 -1.08 16.56 -6.87
CA SER A 52 -2.47 16.28 -7.21
C SER A 52 -3.19 17.54 -7.68
N THR A 53 -3.92 17.44 -8.78
CA THR A 53 -4.80 18.50 -9.29
C THR A 53 -6.19 18.45 -8.64
N GLN A 54 -6.45 17.44 -7.82
CA GLN A 54 -7.69 17.27 -7.07
C GLN A 54 -7.41 17.50 -5.58
N PRO A 55 -8.41 17.92 -4.78
CA PRO A 55 -8.23 17.99 -3.34
C PRO A 55 -7.81 16.63 -2.79
N THR A 56 -6.71 16.58 -2.05
CA THR A 56 -6.28 15.37 -1.33
C THR A 56 -6.96 15.33 0.03
N PRO A 57 -8.05 14.56 0.19
CA PRO A 57 -8.73 14.45 1.47
C PRO A 57 -7.81 13.70 2.44
N HIS A 58 -7.98 13.92 3.74
CA HIS A 58 -7.18 13.23 4.77
C HIS A 58 -5.67 13.36 4.54
N SER A 59 -5.19 14.58 4.22
CA SER A 59 -3.75 14.86 4.06
C SER A 59 -2.90 14.55 5.29
N SER A 60 -3.54 14.35 6.45
CA SER A 60 -2.94 13.82 7.68
C SER A 60 -2.70 12.30 7.67
N ASN A 61 -3.12 11.59 6.62
CA ASN A 61 -2.89 10.16 6.49
C ASN A 61 -1.39 9.87 6.44
N PRO A 62 -0.86 9.02 7.32
CA PRO A 62 0.58 8.74 7.40
C PRO A 62 1.14 8.18 6.09
N LEU A 63 0.33 7.49 5.28
CA LEU A 63 0.79 6.96 3.99
C LEU A 63 1.21 8.05 3.01
N LEU A 64 0.50 9.19 3.01
CA LEU A 64 0.78 10.36 2.18
C LEU A 64 2.00 11.15 2.65
N ARG A 65 2.48 10.88 3.87
CA ARG A 65 3.69 11.48 4.47
C ARG A 65 4.80 10.45 4.64
N SER A 66 4.64 9.26 4.10
CA SER A 66 5.61 8.17 4.18
C SER A 66 6.47 8.11 2.91
N PRO A 67 7.57 7.31 2.90
CA PRO A 67 8.38 7.12 1.70
C PRO A 67 7.61 6.63 0.47
N GLN A 68 6.41 6.05 0.61
CA GLN A 68 5.58 5.66 -0.52
C GLN A 68 5.15 6.85 -1.39
N ALA A 69 4.87 8.00 -0.75
CA ALA A 69 4.36 9.20 -1.41
C ALA A 69 5.43 10.29 -1.52
N MET A 70 6.68 9.89 -1.75
CA MET A 70 7.84 10.79 -1.81
C MET A 70 8.72 10.50 -3.01
N ASP A 71 9.36 11.56 -3.52
CA ASP A 71 10.37 11.45 -4.57
C ASP A 71 11.82 11.52 -4.01
N PRO A 72 12.81 11.07 -4.79
CA PRO A 72 14.21 11.37 -4.52
C PRO A 72 14.49 12.88 -4.40
N PRO A 73 15.47 13.30 -3.57
CA PRO A 73 16.43 12.46 -2.86
C PRO A 73 15.97 11.97 -1.48
N ARG A 74 14.94 12.58 -0.86
CA ARG A 74 14.51 12.18 0.50
C ARG A 74 14.00 10.74 0.52
N HIS A 75 13.24 10.32 -0.49
CA HIS A 75 12.82 8.92 -0.64
C HIS A 75 14.00 7.94 -0.59
N HIS A 76 15.11 8.21 -1.31
CA HIS A 76 16.28 7.32 -1.30
C HIS A 76 16.96 7.26 0.07
N ALA A 77 17.04 8.38 0.79
CA ALA A 77 17.58 8.41 2.14
C ALA A 77 16.75 7.54 3.09
N LEU A 78 15.43 7.73 3.09
CA LEU A 78 14.51 6.95 3.91
C LEU A 78 14.51 5.48 3.51
N ARG A 79 14.43 5.16 2.21
CA ARG A 79 14.45 3.79 1.69
C ARG A 79 15.71 3.04 2.12
N ARG A 80 16.87 3.70 2.15
CA ARG A 80 18.14 3.12 2.59
C ARG A 80 18.13 2.78 4.09
N ILE A 81 17.60 3.67 4.93
CA ILE A 81 17.42 3.43 6.36
C ILE A 81 16.53 2.22 6.58
N VAL A 82 15.34 2.23 5.99
CA VAL A 82 14.33 1.19 6.26
C VAL A 82 14.66 -0.15 5.62
N SER A 83 15.50 -0.20 4.58
CA SER A 83 15.94 -1.48 4.01
C SER A 83 16.83 -2.29 4.95
N GLN A 84 17.46 -1.64 5.95
CA GLN A 84 18.33 -2.31 6.92
C GLN A 84 17.58 -3.28 7.83
N VAL A 85 16.27 -3.09 7.99
CA VAL A 85 15.43 -3.93 8.86
C VAL A 85 14.69 -5.04 8.10
N PHE A 86 14.73 -5.01 6.75
CA PHE A 86 14.13 -6.03 5.87
C PHE A 86 15.20 -6.84 5.11
N THR A 87 16.34 -7.12 5.74
CA THR A 87 17.37 -7.97 5.12
C THR A 87 16.85 -9.40 4.91
N PRO A 88 17.39 -10.16 3.94
CA PRO A 88 17.01 -11.57 3.74
C PRO A 88 17.11 -12.40 5.03
N ARG A 89 18.10 -12.13 5.88
CA ARG A 89 18.25 -12.79 7.18
C ARG A 89 17.15 -12.42 8.16
N ALA A 90 16.80 -11.13 8.25
CA ALA A 90 15.70 -10.67 9.10
C ALA A 90 14.38 -11.29 8.66
N VAL A 91 14.09 -11.32 7.35
CA VAL A 91 12.89 -11.96 6.79
C VAL A 91 12.87 -13.46 7.05
N ALA A 92 13.98 -14.18 6.82
CA ALA A 92 14.08 -15.62 7.09
C ALA A 92 13.83 -15.96 8.57
N SER A 93 14.22 -15.07 9.50
CA SER A 93 13.96 -15.29 10.94
C SER A 93 12.47 -15.27 11.30
N LEU A 94 11.61 -14.71 10.45
CA LEU A 94 10.16 -14.68 10.67
C LEU A 94 9.49 -16.03 10.41
N GLU A 95 10.10 -16.91 9.62
CA GLU A 95 9.50 -18.17 9.16
C GLU A 95 8.96 -19.02 10.31
N GLN A 96 9.74 -19.18 11.38
CA GLN A 96 9.33 -19.96 12.54
C GLN A 96 8.09 -19.37 13.22
N SER A 97 8.07 -18.05 13.41
CA SER A 97 6.94 -17.35 14.04
C SER A 97 5.68 -17.38 13.18
N ILE A 98 5.82 -17.21 11.87
CA ILE A 98 4.71 -17.27 10.90
C ILE A 98 4.15 -18.69 10.86
N THR A 99 5.00 -19.71 10.79
CA THR A 99 4.60 -21.12 10.82
C THR A 99 3.84 -21.47 12.09
N ALA A 100 4.30 -21.00 13.25
CA ALA A 100 3.60 -21.21 14.52
C ALA A 100 2.21 -20.57 14.52
N ARG A 101 2.08 -19.34 13.99
CA ARG A 101 0.80 -18.63 13.86
C ARG A 101 -0.16 -19.36 12.92
N VAL A 102 0.31 -19.77 11.74
CA VAL A 102 -0.50 -20.55 10.79
C VAL A 102 -1.02 -21.83 11.45
N ARG A 103 -0.15 -22.58 12.15
CA ARG A 103 -0.56 -23.80 12.86
C ARG A 103 -1.60 -23.53 13.94
N ALA A 104 -1.44 -22.46 14.71
CA ALA A 104 -2.38 -22.10 15.76
C ALA A 104 -3.76 -21.73 15.18
N LEU A 105 -3.79 -20.90 14.13
CA LEU A 105 -5.03 -20.50 13.44
C LEU A 105 -5.74 -21.71 12.81
N LEU A 106 -5.00 -22.62 12.17
CA LEU A 106 -5.55 -23.83 11.59
C LEU A 106 -5.99 -24.86 12.65
N ALA A 107 -5.35 -24.90 13.82
CA ALA A 107 -5.75 -25.79 14.91
C ALA A 107 -7.09 -25.38 15.55
N SER A 108 -7.41 -24.08 15.56
CA SER A 108 -8.72 -23.57 15.99
C SER A 108 -9.78 -23.63 14.90
N ALA A 109 -9.39 -23.78 13.64
CA ALA A 109 -10.30 -23.83 12.51
C ALA A 109 -11.06 -25.18 12.44
N GLY A 110 -12.33 -25.12 12.06
CA GLY A 110 -13.12 -26.31 11.75
C GLY A 110 -12.75 -26.94 10.41
N ALA A 111 -13.42 -28.05 10.05
CA ALA A 111 -13.31 -28.65 8.72
C ALA A 111 -13.72 -27.68 7.59
N THR A 112 -14.59 -26.72 7.93
CA THR A 112 -14.97 -25.56 7.14
C THR A 112 -14.76 -24.33 8.00
N PHE A 113 -14.12 -23.29 7.46
CA PHE A 113 -13.83 -22.05 8.17
C PHE A 113 -13.80 -20.88 7.18
N ASP A 114 -13.99 -19.67 7.68
CA ASP A 114 -13.80 -18.45 6.90
C ASP A 114 -12.31 -18.18 6.71
N LEU A 115 -11.81 -18.41 5.49
CA LEU A 115 -10.41 -18.17 5.13
C LEU A 115 -9.98 -16.72 5.43
N ILE A 116 -10.87 -15.74 5.24
CA ILE A 116 -10.52 -14.33 5.40
C ILE A 116 -10.42 -14.01 6.89
N GLY A 117 -11.52 -14.17 7.63
CA GLY A 117 -11.62 -13.79 9.04
C GLY A 117 -10.81 -14.68 9.98
N GLU A 118 -10.68 -15.98 9.69
CA GLU A 118 -10.05 -16.94 10.60
C GLU A 118 -8.59 -17.25 10.26
N LEU A 119 -8.11 -16.90 9.05
CA LEU A 119 -6.70 -17.15 8.66
C LEU A 119 -6.00 -15.93 8.05
N ALA A 120 -6.42 -15.46 6.88
CA ALA A 120 -5.65 -14.49 6.09
C ALA A 120 -5.48 -13.15 6.80
N TYR A 121 -6.58 -12.63 7.36
CA TYR A 121 -6.59 -11.38 8.12
C TYR A 121 -5.74 -11.48 9.40
N PRO A 122 -6.03 -12.39 10.35
CA PRO A 122 -5.25 -12.47 11.59
C PRO A 122 -3.80 -12.84 11.34
N LEU A 123 -3.49 -13.70 10.36
CA LEU A 123 -2.10 -14.03 10.04
C LEU A 123 -1.33 -12.80 9.60
N SER A 124 -1.90 -12.02 8.68
CA SER A 124 -1.21 -10.89 8.08
C SER A 124 -1.00 -9.76 9.10
N ILE A 125 -2.05 -9.32 9.78
CA ILE A 125 -1.93 -8.18 10.70
C ILE A 125 -1.07 -8.51 11.92
N HIS A 126 -1.19 -9.73 12.46
CA HIS A 126 -0.38 -10.12 13.62
C HIS A 126 1.09 -10.36 13.27
N THR A 127 1.38 -10.72 12.02
CA THR A 127 2.77 -10.84 11.53
C THR A 127 3.43 -9.47 11.49
N ILE A 128 2.79 -8.48 10.88
CA ILE A 128 3.37 -7.13 10.79
C ILE A 128 3.40 -6.42 12.15
N ALA A 129 2.35 -6.58 12.98
CA ALA A 129 2.34 -6.07 14.34
C ALA A 129 3.47 -6.71 15.18
N GLY A 130 3.68 -8.02 15.05
CA GLY A 130 4.79 -8.72 15.70
C GLY A 130 6.16 -8.21 15.24
N LEU A 131 6.33 -7.92 13.94
CA LEU A 131 7.55 -7.33 13.40
C LEU A 131 7.82 -5.94 14.02
N LEU A 132 6.77 -5.14 14.21
CA LEU A 132 6.81 -3.83 14.86
C LEU A 132 7.02 -3.90 16.39
N GLY A 133 7.19 -5.10 16.97
CA GLY A 133 7.37 -5.27 18.42
C GLY A 133 6.08 -5.18 19.23
N VAL A 134 4.92 -5.15 18.57
CA VAL A 134 3.61 -5.00 19.22
C VAL A 134 3.27 -6.26 20.01
N ARG A 135 2.97 -6.07 21.29
CA ARG A 135 2.52 -7.14 22.19
C ARG A 135 1.19 -7.74 21.71
N PRO A 136 0.99 -9.07 21.80
CA PRO A 136 -0.26 -9.71 21.36
C PRO A 136 -1.54 -9.12 21.96
N SER A 137 -1.49 -8.64 23.21
CA SER A 137 -2.64 -7.99 23.86
C SER A 137 -3.09 -6.68 23.21
N ARG A 138 -2.25 -6.06 22.38
CA ARG A 138 -2.54 -4.82 21.65
C ARG A 138 -2.93 -5.05 20.19
N TRP A 139 -2.86 -6.28 19.68
CA TRP A 139 -3.27 -6.56 18.30
C TRP A 139 -4.70 -6.11 17.96
N PRO A 140 -5.71 -6.24 18.85
CA PRO A 140 -7.05 -5.72 18.56
C PRO A 140 -7.10 -4.21 18.32
N ASP A 141 -6.22 -3.42 18.96
CA ASP A 141 -6.12 -2.00 18.68
C ASP A 141 -5.55 -1.74 17.29
N PHE A 142 -4.50 -2.47 16.91
CA PHE A 142 -3.88 -2.37 15.60
C PHE A 142 -4.82 -2.75 14.46
N VAL A 143 -5.67 -3.76 14.66
CA VAL A 143 -6.79 -4.11 13.77
C VAL A 143 -7.69 -2.90 13.56
N ARG A 144 -8.20 -2.34 14.65
CA ARG A 144 -9.12 -1.19 14.61
C ARG A 144 -8.48 0.03 13.97
N TRP A 145 -7.22 0.31 14.26
CA TRP A 145 -6.50 1.44 13.66
C TRP A 145 -6.28 1.24 12.16
N ALA A 146 -5.83 0.05 11.75
CA ALA A 146 -5.62 -0.26 10.33
C ALA A 146 -6.93 -0.15 9.53
N GLU A 147 -8.05 -0.66 10.05
CA GLU A 147 -9.37 -0.54 9.41
C GLU A 147 -9.83 0.91 9.28
N ALA A 148 -9.69 1.71 10.35
CA ALA A 148 -10.06 3.12 10.31
C ALA A 148 -9.23 3.90 9.30
N ILE A 149 -7.90 3.67 9.25
CA ILE A 149 -7.00 4.38 8.33
C ILE A 149 -7.22 3.95 6.87
N THR A 150 -7.46 2.66 6.62
CA THR A 150 -7.70 2.12 5.27
C THR A 150 -9.10 2.39 4.74
N SER A 151 -10.06 2.76 5.60
CA SER A 151 -11.46 3.02 5.21
C SER A 151 -11.65 4.17 4.19
N PHE A 152 -10.59 4.94 3.91
CA PHE A 152 -10.58 6.05 2.96
C PHE A 152 -9.86 5.73 1.64
N PHE A 153 -9.35 4.51 1.47
CA PHE A 153 -8.70 4.10 0.23
C PHE A 153 -9.68 4.20 -0.94
N GLY A 154 -9.33 5.02 -1.94
CA GLY A 154 -10.07 5.17 -3.19
C GLY A 154 -11.50 5.72 -3.05
N THR A 155 -11.88 6.28 -1.89
CA THR A 155 -13.23 6.82 -1.68
C THR A 155 -13.20 8.13 -0.90
N PHE A 156 -13.93 9.12 -1.42
CA PHE A 156 -14.36 10.27 -0.64
C PHE A 156 -15.59 9.88 0.15
N THR A 157 -15.57 10.11 1.46
CA THR A 157 -16.78 9.98 2.28
C THR A 157 -17.00 11.21 3.14
N ALA A 158 -18.22 11.76 3.05
CA ALA A 158 -18.71 12.80 3.93
C ALA A 158 -19.26 12.22 5.26
N ASP A 159 -19.09 10.92 5.50
CA ASP A 159 -19.51 10.25 6.74
C ASP A 159 -18.65 10.74 7.91
N GLU A 160 -19.21 11.66 8.70
CA GLU A 160 -18.58 12.25 9.87
C GLU A 160 -18.11 11.20 10.89
N ALA A 161 -18.83 10.07 11.02
CA ALA A 161 -18.45 9.02 11.98
C ALA A 161 -17.18 8.30 11.52
N ARG A 162 -17.04 8.03 10.22
CA ARG A 162 -15.80 7.49 9.64
C ARG A 162 -14.65 8.46 9.78
N GLN A 163 -14.89 9.75 9.50
CA GLN A 163 -13.85 10.78 9.65
C GLN A 163 -13.39 10.88 11.11
N ALA A 164 -14.32 10.86 12.07
CA ALA A 164 -13.97 10.89 13.49
C ALA A 164 -13.20 9.62 13.91
N ALA A 165 -13.58 8.45 13.39
CA ALA A 165 -12.86 7.20 13.65
C ALA A 165 -11.42 7.23 13.12
N PHE A 166 -11.22 7.77 11.91
CA PHE A 166 -9.91 7.98 11.31
C PHE A 166 -9.00 8.86 12.18
N HIS A 167 -9.47 10.05 12.55
CA HIS A 167 -8.66 10.97 13.36
C HIS A 167 -8.35 10.37 14.74
N ARG A 168 -9.30 9.69 15.38
CA ARG A 168 -9.03 8.97 16.64
C ARG A 168 -7.97 7.88 16.46
N ALA A 169 -8.06 7.09 15.39
CA ALA A 169 -7.08 6.05 15.10
C ALA A 169 -5.68 6.62 14.87
N LEU A 170 -5.54 7.75 14.17
CA LEU A 170 -4.26 8.42 13.98
C LEU A 170 -3.65 8.89 15.31
N THR A 171 -4.45 9.54 16.15
CA THR A 171 -3.99 10.00 17.47
C THR A 171 -3.55 8.83 18.34
N GLU A 172 -4.39 7.81 18.48
CA GLU A 172 -4.11 6.65 19.34
C GLU A 172 -2.91 5.82 18.84
N LEU A 173 -2.77 5.64 17.52
CA LEU A 173 -1.63 4.96 16.92
C LEU A 173 -0.34 5.74 17.16
N GLY A 174 -0.37 7.06 16.99
CA GLY A 174 0.77 7.94 17.26
C GLY A 174 1.18 7.90 18.73
N ASP A 175 0.22 8.02 19.64
CA ASP A 175 0.47 7.96 21.08
C ASP A 175 1.02 6.60 21.51
N TYR A 176 0.52 5.51 20.90
CA TYR A 176 1.07 4.17 21.12
C TYR A 176 2.54 4.09 20.72
N PHE A 177 2.89 4.54 19.52
CA PHE A 177 4.28 4.49 19.07
C PHE A 177 5.21 5.39 19.89
N ARG A 178 4.78 6.60 20.26
CA ARG A 178 5.55 7.46 21.17
C ARG A 178 5.84 6.78 22.50
N ALA A 179 4.86 6.08 23.07
CA ALA A 179 5.06 5.32 24.30
C ALA A 179 6.03 4.13 24.10
N GLU A 180 6.02 3.47 22.95
CA GLU A 180 6.97 2.40 22.62
C GLU A 180 8.39 2.94 22.35
N PHE A 181 8.55 4.21 21.93
CA PHE A 181 9.85 4.85 21.72
C PHE A 181 10.62 5.09 23.02
N GLU A 182 9.94 5.15 24.17
CA GLU A 182 10.59 5.24 25.49
C GLU A 182 11.38 3.97 25.84
N ARG A 183 11.00 2.82 25.27
CA ARG A 183 11.63 1.51 25.49
C ARG A 183 11.61 0.69 24.19
N PRO A 184 12.34 1.13 23.17
CA PRO A 184 12.17 0.59 21.84
C PRO A 184 12.74 -0.83 21.76
N SER A 185 12.09 -1.66 20.94
CA SER A 185 12.53 -3.03 20.69
C SER A 185 12.40 -3.40 19.22
N GLY A 186 13.08 -4.47 18.80
CA GLY A 186 13.00 -4.98 17.44
C GLY A 186 13.33 -3.94 16.37
N ILE A 187 12.44 -3.82 15.38
CA ILE A 187 12.60 -2.89 14.25
C ILE A 187 12.61 -1.41 14.69
N ILE A 188 11.80 -1.05 15.68
CA ILE A 188 11.70 0.33 16.18
C ILE A 188 13.03 0.78 16.78
N ALA A 189 13.67 -0.08 17.59
CA ALA A 189 14.99 0.21 18.15
C ALA A 189 16.06 0.45 17.07
N THR A 190 16.00 -0.30 15.97
CA THR A 190 16.94 -0.13 14.86
C THR A 190 16.69 1.19 14.13
N LEU A 191 15.43 1.56 13.91
CA LEU A 191 15.07 2.78 13.20
C LEU A 191 15.32 4.05 14.04
N MET A 192 15.13 4.00 15.36
CA MET A 192 15.46 5.12 16.26
C MET A 192 16.96 5.45 16.32
N ALA A 193 17.83 4.52 15.93
CA ALA A 193 19.27 4.75 15.86
C ALA A 193 19.70 5.48 14.56
N THR A 194 18.74 6.01 13.80
CA THR A 194 18.97 6.69 12.51
C THR A 194 18.47 8.14 12.54
N ASP A 195 18.72 8.91 11.49
CA ASP A 195 18.36 10.33 11.40
C ASP A 195 16.87 10.58 11.05
N LEU A 196 15.98 9.69 11.48
CA LEU A 196 14.52 9.87 11.31
C LEU A 196 13.99 10.79 12.40
N THR A 197 13.09 11.71 12.02
CA THR A 197 12.29 12.42 13.03
C THR A 197 11.28 11.47 13.67
N GLU A 198 10.74 11.85 14.82
CA GLU A 198 9.67 11.09 15.48
C GLU A 198 8.46 10.89 14.55
N ASP A 199 8.02 11.95 13.86
CA ASP A 199 6.89 11.89 12.93
C ASP A 199 7.19 10.97 11.74
N GLU A 200 8.40 11.02 11.17
CA GLU A 200 8.80 10.11 10.09
C GLU A 200 8.83 8.65 10.53
N LEU A 201 9.24 8.40 11.77
CA LEU A 201 9.22 7.05 12.35
C LEU A 201 7.78 6.55 12.55
N ILE A 202 6.88 7.40 13.05
CA ILE A 202 5.46 7.06 13.21
C ILE A 202 4.82 6.78 11.85
N ASP A 203 5.01 7.68 10.87
CA ASP A 203 4.45 7.55 9.52
C ASP A 203 5.00 6.28 8.83
N PHE A 204 6.28 5.94 9.06
CA PHE A 204 6.87 4.71 8.56
C PHE A 204 6.31 3.45 9.24
N CYS A 205 6.16 3.44 10.56
CA CYS A 205 5.56 2.32 11.27
C CYS A 205 4.09 2.09 10.86
N ALA A 206 3.34 3.17 10.64
CA ALA A 206 1.99 3.12 10.10
C ALA A 206 1.97 2.59 8.65
N LEU A 207 2.89 3.04 7.80
CA LEU A 207 3.08 2.51 6.44
C LEU A 207 3.27 1.00 6.44
N LEU A 208 4.19 0.51 7.28
CA LEU A 208 4.44 -0.93 7.39
C LEU A 208 3.19 -1.69 7.82
N LEU A 209 2.53 -1.24 8.89
CA LEU A 209 1.30 -1.84 9.39
C LEU A 209 0.24 -1.97 8.30
N ILE A 210 -0.04 -0.89 7.59
CA ILE A 210 -1.16 -0.81 6.65
C ILE A 210 -0.83 -1.57 5.36
N ASN A 211 0.29 -1.27 4.72
CA ASN A 211 0.64 -1.89 3.44
C ASN A 211 1.01 -3.36 3.57
N GLY A 212 1.64 -3.73 4.70
CA GLY A 212 2.00 -5.11 4.99
C GLY A 212 0.78 -5.98 5.31
N HIS A 213 -0.33 -5.37 5.72
CA HIS A 213 -1.55 -6.08 6.06
C HIS A 213 -2.42 -6.38 4.82
N GLU A 214 -2.96 -5.34 4.18
CA GLU A 214 -4.03 -5.49 3.19
C GLU A 214 -3.59 -6.29 1.95
N THR A 215 -2.37 -6.04 1.46
CA THR A 215 -1.83 -6.72 0.28
C THR A 215 -1.52 -8.18 0.56
N THR A 216 -0.90 -8.50 1.70
CA THR A 216 -0.55 -9.87 2.08
C THR A 216 -1.81 -10.71 2.36
N LYS A 217 -2.79 -10.15 3.07
CA LYS A 217 -4.11 -10.79 3.24
C LYS A 217 -4.73 -11.13 1.88
N THR A 218 -4.77 -10.16 0.96
CA THR A 218 -5.34 -10.35 -0.38
C THR A 218 -4.58 -11.40 -1.18
N LEU A 219 -3.24 -11.41 -1.11
CA LEU A 219 -2.42 -12.44 -1.76
C LEU A 219 -2.78 -13.85 -1.26
N LEU A 220 -2.94 -14.04 0.05
CA LEU A 220 -3.31 -15.33 0.64
C LEU A 220 -4.66 -15.81 0.11
N VAL A 221 -5.65 -14.92 0.06
CA VAL A 221 -7.00 -15.23 -0.46
C VAL A 221 -6.92 -15.59 -1.95
N ASN A 222 -6.23 -14.78 -2.76
CA ASN A 222 -6.07 -15.01 -4.20
C ASN A 222 -5.32 -16.32 -4.48
N ALA A 223 -4.32 -16.66 -3.67
CA ALA A 223 -3.60 -17.92 -3.79
C ALA A 223 -4.53 -19.11 -3.51
N MET A 224 -5.32 -19.06 -2.44
CA MET A 224 -6.28 -20.13 -2.13
C MET A 224 -7.39 -20.25 -3.17
N LEU A 225 -7.87 -19.14 -3.73
CA LEU A 225 -8.83 -19.16 -4.84
C LEU A 225 -8.23 -19.86 -6.08
N CYS A 226 -6.96 -19.59 -6.40
CA CYS A 226 -6.26 -20.28 -7.47
C CYS A 226 -6.09 -21.78 -7.19
N LEU A 227 -5.72 -22.15 -5.96
CA LEU A 227 -5.51 -23.55 -5.56
C LEU A 227 -6.82 -24.34 -5.40
N ALA A 228 -7.95 -23.68 -5.16
CA ALA A 228 -9.27 -24.31 -5.12
C ALA A 228 -9.75 -24.75 -6.52
N THR A 229 -9.22 -24.13 -7.58
CA THR A 229 -9.65 -24.35 -8.97
C THR A 229 -8.56 -24.96 -9.85
N ARG A 230 -7.34 -25.14 -9.33
CA ARG A 230 -6.17 -25.65 -10.06
C ARG A 230 -5.43 -26.73 -9.24
N PRO A 231 -4.73 -27.66 -9.90
CA PRO A 231 -3.93 -28.66 -9.19
C PRO A 231 -2.86 -28.01 -8.31
N LYS A 232 -2.53 -28.69 -7.20
CA LYS A 232 -1.48 -28.24 -6.28
C LYS A 232 -0.14 -28.10 -7.04
N PRO A 233 0.56 -26.96 -6.91
CA PRO A 233 1.80 -26.72 -7.62
C PRO A 233 2.93 -27.61 -7.07
N ALA A 234 3.84 -28.03 -7.95
CA ALA A 234 5.06 -28.73 -7.56
C ALA A 234 6.06 -27.79 -6.84
N ASP A 235 6.07 -26.50 -7.22
CA ASP A 235 6.89 -25.46 -6.60
C ASP A 235 5.97 -24.34 -6.04
N VAL A 236 5.90 -24.24 -4.72
CA VAL A 236 5.09 -23.24 -4.03
C VAL A 236 5.63 -21.82 -4.26
N ARG A 237 6.95 -21.64 -4.42
CA ARG A 237 7.53 -20.32 -4.65
C ARG A 237 7.12 -19.79 -6.02
N LEU A 238 7.25 -20.62 -7.05
CA LEU A 238 6.80 -20.25 -8.39
C LEU A 238 5.28 -20.00 -8.43
N ALA A 239 4.50 -20.76 -7.66
CA ALA A 239 3.06 -20.54 -7.56
C ALA A 239 2.73 -19.19 -6.93
N VAL A 240 3.47 -18.75 -5.90
CA VAL A 240 3.29 -17.41 -5.31
C VAL A 240 3.57 -16.31 -6.33
N GLU A 241 4.67 -16.42 -7.10
CA GLU A 241 4.98 -15.46 -8.18
C GLU A 241 3.88 -15.43 -9.25
N GLU A 242 3.35 -16.59 -9.62
CA GLU A 242 2.28 -16.67 -10.62
C GLU A 242 0.96 -16.10 -10.10
N VAL A 243 0.64 -16.27 -8.81
CA VAL A 243 -0.53 -15.61 -8.19
C VAL A 243 -0.34 -14.11 -8.17
N LEU A 244 0.85 -13.61 -7.83
CA LEU A 244 1.17 -12.17 -7.88
C LEU A 244 1.00 -11.59 -9.29
N ARG A 245 1.36 -12.35 -10.32
CA ARG A 245 1.19 -11.96 -11.73
C ARG A 245 -0.28 -12.03 -12.19
N TYR A 246 -1.00 -13.08 -11.80
CA TYR A 246 -2.35 -13.38 -12.31
C TYR A 246 -3.46 -12.64 -11.56
N LEU A 247 -3.35 -12.55 -10.23
CA LEU A 247 -4.29 -11.86 -9.34
C LEU A 247 -3.50 -10.96 -8.36
N PRO A 248 -2.93 -9.84 -8.85
CA PRO A 248 -2.13 -8.97 -8.02
C PRO A 248 -2.96 -8.38 -6.86
N PRO A 249 -2.43 -8.33 -5.62
CA PRO A 249 -3.10 -7.69 -4.50
C PRO A 249 -3.37 -6.19 -4.69
N THR A 250 -2.58 -5.55 -5.54
CA THR A 250 -2.67 -4.12 -5.85
C THR A 250 -2.93 -3.97 -7.35
N GLY A 251 -4.06 -3.35 -7.71
CA GLY A 251 -4.47 -3.19 -9.11
C GLY A 251 -3.82 -2.02 -9.86
N GLY A 252 -3.12 -1.12 -9.15
CA GLY A 252 -2.46 0.05 -9.73
C GLY A 252 -1.89 0.98 -8.64
N THR A 253 -1.14 1.99 -9.06
CA THR A 253 -0.61 3.04 -8.18
C THR A 253 -0.62 4.35 -8.94
N ASP A 254 -0.95 5.43 -8.24
CA ASP A 254 -1.05 6.75 -8.84
C ASP A 254 0.33 7.40 -9.01
N ARG A 255 0.45 8.19 -10.07
CA ARG A 255 1.59 9.08 -10.31
C ARG A 255 1.08 10.42 -10.79
N PHE A 256 1.78 11.47 -10.41
CA PHE A 256 1.39 12.84 -10.68
C PHE A 256 2.44 13.47 -11.58
N VAL A 257 2.01 14.09 -12.66
CA VAL A 257 2.91 14.88 -13.51
C VAL A 257 3.06 16.25 -12.84
N PRO A 258 4.27 16.63 -12.37
CA PRO A 258 4.48 17.96 -11.83
C PRO A 258 4.09 18.98 -12.89
N SER A 259 3.26 19.97 -12.52
CA SER A 259 2.97 21.07 -13.43
C SER A 259 4.30 21.70 -13.89
N PRO A 260 4.50 21.95 -15.19
CA PRO A 260 5.67 22.70 -15.62
C PRO A 260 5.67 24.06 -14.89
N PRO A 261 6.85 24.61 -14.52
CA PRO A 261 6.90 26.02 -14.12
C PRO A 261 6.22 26.84 -15.23
N ARG A 262 5.34 27.76 -14.85
CA ARG A 262 4.44 28.53 -15.74
C ARG A 262 5.14 29.29 -16.89
N SER A 263 6.46 29.21 -17.03
CA SER A 263 7.25 29.81 -18.11
C SER A 263 7.41 28.96 -19.37
N ALA A 264 6.86 27.73 -19.44
CA ALA A 264 7.05 26.84 -20.59
C ALA A 264 5.77 26.57 -21.43
N VAL A 265 4.70 27.34 -21.26
CA VAL A 265 3.57 27.34 -22.21
C VAL A 265 3.84 28.40 -23.28
N GLY A 266 4.81 28.10 -24.15
CA GLY A 266 4.97 28.82 -25.41
C GLY A 266 3.87 28.36 -26.37
N ASN A 267 2.96 29.28 -26.72
CA ASN A 267 2.11 29.29 -27.91
C ASN A 267 1.73 27.92 -28.51
N CYS A 268 0.71 27.27 -27.94
CA CYS A 268 -0.18 26.44 -28.75
C CYS A 268 -1.36 27.31 -29.17
N THR A 269 -1.20 27.84 -30.37
CA THR A 269 -2.10 28.59 -31.23
C THR A 269 -3.59 28.31 -31.03
N GLN A 270 -4.34 29.40 -30.85
CA GLN A 270 -5.75 29.47 -31.23
C GLN A 270 -5.88 29.05 -32.69
N VAL A 271 -6.53 27.92 -32.96
CA VAL A 271 -7.11 27.67 -34.28
C VAL A 271 -8.40 28.47 -34.34
N SER A 272 -8.33 29.59 -35.05
CA SER A 272 -9.46 30.41 -35.45
C SER A 272 -10.44 29.58 -36.30
N GLU A 273 -11.67 29.41 -35.81
CA GLU A 273 -12.80 29.06 -36.68
C GLU A 273 -13.24 30.33 -37.42
N SER A 274 -12.81 30.45 -38.67
CA SER A 274 -13.56 31.18 -39.68
C SER A 274 -14.36 30.19 -40.52
N SER A 275 -15.60 30.58 -40.86
CA SER A 275 -16.49 30.03 -41.89
C SER A 275 -17.56 29.02 -41.42
N ARG A 276 -18.73 29.53 -41.03
CA ARG A 276 -19.91 29.66 -41.92
C ARG A 276 -20.92 30.65 -41.36
#